data_AF-A0A5U8XZC3-F1
#
_entry.id   AF-A0A5U8XZC3-F1
#
_cell.length_a   1.000
_cell.length_b   1.000
_cell.length_c   1.000
_cell.angle_alpha   90.00
_cell.angle_beta   90.00
_cell.angle_gamma   90.00
#
_symmetry.space_group_name_H-M   'P 1'
#
loop_
_entity.id
_entity.type
_entity.pdbx_description
1 polymer ?
#
loop_
_entity_poly.entity_id
_entity_poly.type
_entity_poly.pdbx_seq_one_letter_code
_entity_poly.pdbx_strand_id
1 'polypeptide(L)'
;MLRRAYDLDNGIYDERYEKEHPYALIEAHKAETNAYHSILYLYAERYERFGVWDRFHMDFDTFMKYEPEDCEWMIKYCELRQAEERKTAEDATKNAKGKIITDKDTVAADMAAIRQGQIKG
;
A
#
# COMPACT_ATOMS: atom_id res chain seq x y z
N MET A 1 25.73 -12.66 1.91
CA MET A 1 26.34 -13.96 1.55
C MET A 1 27.42 -14.36 2.58
N LEU A 2 27.09 -14.37 3.88
CA LEU A 2 28.05 -14.56 4.99
C LEU A 2 27.81 -15.83 5.83
N ARG A 3 26.59 -16.38 5.85
CA ARG A 3 26.22 -17.51 6.70
C ARG A 3 26.75 -18.85 6.19
N ARG A 4 26.74 -19.07 4.87
CA ARG A 4 27.19 -20.34 4.25
C ARG A 4 28.67 -20.63 4.53
N ALA A 5 29.52 -19.61 4.54
CA ALA A 5 30.93 -19.75 4.93
C ALA A 5 31.09 -20.05 6.42
N TYR A 6 30.31 -19.37 7.28
CA TYR A 6 30.32 -19.59 8.72
C TYR A 6 29.89 -21.02 9.12
N ASP A 7 28.86 -21.57 8.47
CA ASP A 7 28.34 -22.90 8.80
C ASP A 7 29.27 -24.04 8.30
N LEU A 8 30.00 -23.80 7.19
CA LEU A 8 31.08 -24.66 6.71
C LEU A 8 32.28 -24.66 7.68
N ASP A 9 32.72 -23.47 8.12
CA ASP A 9 33.88 -23.31 8.99
C ASP A 9 33.66 -23.88 10.41
N ASN A 10 32.40 -23.91 10.87
CA ASN A 10 32.05 -24.44 12.19
C ASN A 10 31.67 -25.94 12.18
N GLY A 11 31.83 -26.64 11.05
CA GLY A 11 31.56 -28.07 10.96
C GLY A 11 30.09 -28.45 11.18
N ILE A 12 29.18 -27.49 11.05
CA ILE A 12 27.73 -27.70 11.09
C ILE A 12 27.26 -28.34 9.75
N TYR A 13 28.10 -28.24 8.72
CA TYR A 13 27.79 -28.63 7.36
C TYR A 13 28.88 -29.50 6.70
N ASP A 14 28.49 -30.53 5.95
CA ASP A 14 29.37 -31.36 5.12
C ASP A 14 28.90 -31.33 3.65
N GLU A 15 29.76 -30.88 2.75
CA GLU A 15 29.49 -30.82 1.30
C GLU A 15 29.16 -32.18 0.68
N ARG A 16 29.61 -33.29 1.31
CA ARG A 16 29.26 -34.65 0.88
C ARG A 16 27.78 -34.95 1.10
N TYR A 17 27.21 -34.42 2.18
CA TYR A 17 25.80 -34.58 2.52
C TYR A 17 24.88 -33.78 1.57
N GLU A 18 25.28 -32.58 1.12
CA GLU A 18 24.53 -31.81 0.11
C GLU A 18 24.45 -32.53 -1.24
N LYS A 19 25.53 -33.23 -1.61
CA LYS A 19 25.59 -34.02 -2.84
C LYS A 19 24.66 -35.22 -2.81
N GLU A 20 24.50 -35.86 -1.65
CA GLU A 20 23.59 -36.98 -1.45
C GLU A 20 22.13 -36.52 -1.24
N HIS A 21 21.93 -35.32 -0.67
CA HIS A 21 20.63 -34.72 -0.40
C HIS A 21 20.56 -33.26 -0.90
N PRO A 22 20.23 -33.06 -2.19
CA PRO A 22 20.07 -31.72 -2.74
C PRO A 22 19.01 -30.96 -1.93
N TYR A 23 19.28 -29.69 -1.60
CA TYR A 23 18.40 -28.81 -0.80
C TYR A 23 18.31 -29.10 0.71
N ALA A 24 19.16 -29.97 1.28
CA ALA A 24 19.20 -30.21 2.73
C ALA A 24 19.39 -28.92 3.56
N LEU A 25 20.13 -27.94 3.04
CA LEU A 25 20.27 -26.60 3.63
C LEU A 25 18.92 -25.84 3.71
N ILE A 26 18.07 -25.96 2.70
CA ILE A 26 16.75 -25.31 2.69
C ILE A 26 15.82 -26.03 3.69
N GLU A 27 15.93 -27.35 3.82
CA GLU A 27 15.15 -28.13 4.78
C GLU A 27 15.58 -27.94 6.23
N ALA A 28 16.89 -27.87 6.50
CA ALA A 28 17.43 -27.63 7.84
C ALA A 28 17.02 -26.27 8.40
N HIS A 29 16.80 -25.30 7.52
CA HIS A 29 16.40 -23.93 7.86
C HIS A 29 14.91 -23.64 7.61
N LYS A 30 14.04 -24.66 7.51
CA LYS A 30 12.58 -24.52 7.25
C LYS A 30 11.90 -23.40 8.06
N ALA A 31 12.28 -23.21 9.33
CA ALA A 31 11.74 -22.14 10.17
C ALA A 31 12.15 -20.74 9.70
N GLU A 32 13.42 -20.55 9.32
CA GLU A 32 13.93 -19.30 8.77
C GLU A 32 13.40 -19.10 7.34
N THR A 33 13.34 -20.14 6.50
CA THR A 33 12.74 -20.08 5.16
C THR A 33 11.25 -19.72 5.19
N ASN A 34 10.49 -20.19 6.20
CA ASN A 34 9.10 -19.81 6.42
C ASN A 34 8.96 -18.36 6.90
N ALA A 35 9.87 -17.87 7.76
CA ALA A 35 9.88 -16.47 8.20
C ALA A 35 10.23 -15.51 7.05
N TYR A 36 11.15 -15.89 6.16
CA TYR A 36 11.45 -15.12 4.95
C TYR A 36 10.28 -15.16 3.95
N HIS A 37 9.61 -16.31 3.78
CA HIS A 37 8.41 -16.40 2.95
C HIS A 37 7.29 -15.49 3.48
N SER A 38 7.02 -15.49 4.78
CA SER A 38 5.96 -14.65 5.35
C SER A 38 6.23 -13.16 5.15
N ILE A 39 7.48 -12.73 5.25
CA ILE A 39 7.89 -11.34 4.99
C ILE A 39 7.70 -10.98 3.50
N LEU A 40 8.10 -11.86 2.58
CA LEU A 40 7.92 -11.62 1.14
C LEU A 40 6.43 -11.48 0.77
N TYR A 41 5.57 -12.34 1.31
CA TYR A 41 4.12 -12.25 1.13
C TYR A 41 3.55 -10.94 1.67
N LEU A 42 3.99 -10.50 2.85
CA LEU A 42 3.57 -9.22 3.43
C LEU A 42 3.96 -8.03 2.55
N TYR A 43 5.17 -8.05 1.98
CA TYR A 43 5.60 -7.01 1.04
C TYR A 43 4.80 -7.03 -0.25
N ALA A 44 4.55 -8.21 -0.83
CA ALA A 44 3.74 -8.35 -2.04
C ALA A 44 2.32 -7.84 -1.83
N GLU A 45 1.66 -8.26 -0.73
CA GLU A 45 0.30 -7.81 -0.40
C GLU A 45 0.24 -6.29 -0.25
N ARG A 46 1.19 -5.69 0.48
CA ARG A 46 1.22 -4.24 0.68
C ARG A 46 1.57 -3.49 -0.61
N TYR A 47 2.51 -4.00 -1.39
CA TYR A 47 2.91 -3.43 -2.67
C TYR A 47 1.71 -3.33 -3.63
N GLU A 48 0.91 -4.39 -3.74
CA GLU A 48 -0.32 -4.40 -4.55
C GLU A 48 -1.40 -3.50 -3.94
N ARG A 49 -1.68 -3.65 -2.65
CA ARG A 49 -2.76 -2.93 -1.95
C ARG A 49 -2.61 -1.41 -2.04
N PHE A 50 -1.36 -0.92 -1.95
CA PHE A 50 -1.07 0.50 -1.96
C PHE A 50 -0.63 1.04 -3.33
N GLY A 51 -0.64 0.20 -4.38
CA GLY A 51 -0.37 0.64 -5.75
C GLY A 51 1.03 1.22 -5.92
N VAL A 52 2.05 0.56 -5.37
CA VAL A 52 3.45 1.02 -5.49
C VAL A 52 3.89 1.09 -6.95
N TRP A 53 3.47 0.13 -7.79
CA TRP A 53 3.65 0.18 -9.25
C TRP A 53 3.14 1.49 -9.87
N ASP A 54 1.91 1.87 -9.56
CA ASP A 54 1.27 3.03 -10.20
C ASP A 54 1.98 4.34 -9.85
N ARG A 55 2.62 4.39 -8.69
CA ARG A 55 3.27 5.60 -8.18
C ARG A 55 4.73 5.72 -8.56
N PHE A 56 5.47 4.61 -8.50
CA PHE A 56 6.91 4.58 -8.73
C PHE A 56 7.31 3.97 -10.07
N HIS A 57 6.34 3.44 -10.83
CA HIS A 57 6.54 2.78 -12.13
C HIS A 57 7.60 1.67 -12.07
N MET A 58 7.55 0.88 -11.01
CA MET A 58 8.57 -0.09 -10.65
C MET A 58 7.92 -1.43 -10.35
N ASP A 59 8.33 -2.50 -11.01
CA ASP A 59 7.84 -3.86 -10.76
C ASP A 59 8.26 -4.39 -9.38
N PHE A 60 7.57 -5.42 -8.91
CA PHE A 60 7.84 -6.01 -7.61
C PHE A 60 9.28 -6.55 -7.50
N ASP A 61 9.82 -7.13 -8.58
CA ASP A 61 11.18 -7.65 -8.60
C ASP A 61 12.23 -6.54 -8.44
N THR A 62 11.99 -5.37 -9.00
CA THR A 62 12.86 -4.19 -8.86
C THR A 62 12.68 -3.55 -7.49
N PHE A 63 11.46 -3.51 -6.97
CA PHE A 63 11.17 -3.07 -5.61
C PHE A 63 11.92 -3.91 -4.57
N MET A 64 11.89 -5.24 -4.70
CA MET A 64 12.57 -6.14 -3.75
C MET A 64 14.11 -6.12 -3.82
N LYS A 65 14.71 -5.37 -4.76
CA LYS A 65 16.17 -5.16 -4.81
C LYS A 65 16.65 -4.02 -3.91
N TYR A 66 15.73 -3.19 -3.41
CA TYR A 66 16.05 -2.12 -2.46
C TYR A 66 16.25 -2.66 -1.05
N GLU A 67 16.91 -1.87 -0.20
CA GLU A 67 17.02 -2.18 1.21
C GLU A 67 15.62 -2.19 1.87
N PRO A 68 15.37 -3.04 2.88
CA PRO A 68 14.06 -3.16 3.51
C PRO A 68 13.49 -1.82 4.02
N GLU A 69 14.34 -0.93 4.53
CA GLU A 69 13.95 0.39 5.00
C GLU A 69 13.40 1.28 3.87
N ASP A 70 14.00 1.20 2.69
CA ASP A 70 13.56 1.94 1.50
C ASP A 70 12.24 1.37 0.98
N CYS A 71 12.10 0.04 0.96
CA CYS A 71 10.87 -0.66 0.63
C CYS A 71 9.70 -0.24 1.53
N GLU A 72 9.93 -0.22 2.85
CA GLU A 72 8.94 0.25 3.84
C GLU A 72 8.58 1.72 3.65
N TRP A 73 9.55 2.57 3.37
CA TRP A 73 9.30 3.98 3.10
C TRP A 73 8.41 4.18 1.86
N MET A 74 8.70 3.49 0.76
CA MET A 74 7.92 3.58 -0.48
C MET A 74 6.47 3.13 -0.24
N ILE A 75 6.27 2.02 0.46
CA ILE A 75 4.93 1.53 0.81
C ILE A 75 4.20 2.55 1.67
N LYS A 76 4.83 3.05 2.73
CA LYS A 76 4.21 4.00 3.65
C LYS A 76 3.88 5.33 2.98
N TYR A 77 4.72 5.78 2.05
CA TYR A 77 4.44 6.94 1.23
C TYR A 77 3.15 6.75 0.42
N CYS A 78 3.01 5.62 -0.29
CA CYS A 78 1.80 5.31 -1.05
C CYS A 78 0.55 5.20 -0.17
N GLU A 79 0.65 4.54 0.99
CA GLU A 79 -0.45 4.41 1.95
C GLU A 79 -0.97 5.78 2.40
N LEU A 80 -0.08 6.70 2.77
CA LEU A 80 -0.44 8.05 3.21
C LEU A 80 -1.12 8.84 2.08
N ARG A 81 -0.59 8.75 0.86
CA ARG A 81 -1.19 9.43 -0.30
C ARG A 81 -2.59 8.91 -0.61
N GLN A 82 -2.79 7.61 -0.57
CA GLN A 82 -4.11 7.02 -0.77
C GLN A 82 -5.11 7.46 0.32
N ALA A 83 -4.66 7.59 1.56
CA ALA A 83 -5.49 8.10 2.65
C ALA A 83 -5.85 9.58 2.47
N GLU A 84 -4.91 10.42 2.01
CA GLU A 84 -5.17 11.84 1.68
C GLU A 84 -6.17 12.00 0.53
N GLU A 85 -6.03 11.18 -0.52
CA GLU A 85 -6.93 11.18 -1.68
C GLU A 85 -8.36 10.75 -1.28
N ARG A 86 -8.49 9.74 -0.40
CA ARG A 86 -9.78 9.34 0.16
C ARG A 86 -10.44 10.46 0.98
N LYS A 87 -9.69 11.11 1.87
CA LYS A 87 -10.21 12.26 2.65
C LYS A 87 -10.67 13.38 1.74
N THR A 88 -9.88 13.72 0.72
CA THR A 88 -10.24 14.75 -0.26
C THR A 88 -11.52 14.40 -1.02
N ALA A 89 -11.68 13.15 -1.43
CA ALA A 89 -12.90 12.66 -2.09
C ALA A 89 -14.11 12.69 -1.15
N GLU A 90 -13.95 12.29 0.11
CA GLU A 90 -15.00 12.38 1.13
C GLU A 90 -15.43 13.82 1.38
N ASP A 91 -14.49 14.76 1.51
CA ASP A 91 -14.79 16.17 1.70
C ASP A 91 -15.43 16.81 0.45
N ALA A 92 -14.99 16.41 -0.76
CA ALA A 92 -15.64 16.81 -2.01
C ALA A 92 -17.09 16.33 -2.10
N THR A 93 -17.37 15.09 -1.68
CA THR A 93 -18.75 14.54 -1.68
C THR A 93 -19.63 15.18 -0.60
N LYS A 94 -19.09 15.53 0.57
CA LYS A 94 -19.81 16.29 1.61
C LYS A 94 -20.14 17.70 1.15
N ASN A 95 -19.18 18.40 0.53
CA ASN A 95 -19.42 19.72 -0.05
C ASN A 95 -20.42 19.66 -1.21
N ALA A 96 -20.38 18.63 -2.05
CA ALA A 96 -21.37 18.43 -3.11
C ALA A 96 -22.79 18.25 -2.53
N LYS A 97 -22.98 17.45 -1.48
CA LYS A 97 -24.28 17.26 -0.81
C LYS A 97 -24.74 18.49 -0.04
N GLY A 98 -23.82 19.24 0.59
CA GLY A 98 -24.12 20.50 1.26
C GLY A 98 -24.43 21.65 0.29
N LYS A 99 -23.94 21.58 -0.96
CA LYS A 99 -24.28 22.53 -2.03
C LYS A 99 -25.59 22.18 -2.75
N ILE A 100 -26.22 21.06 -2.40
CA ILE A 100 -27.67 20.84 -2.60
C ILE A 100 -28.41 21.50 -1.41
N ILE A 101 -28.06 22.74 -1.06
CA ILE A 101 -29.08 23.68 -0.59
C ILE A 101 -29.87 23.95 -1.86
N THR A 102 -31.03 23.29 -1.89
CA THR A 102 -31.79 23.09 -3.10
C THR A 102 -32.10 24.42 -3.76
N ASP A 103 -32.04 24.48 -5.10
CA ASP A 103 -32.69 25.56 -5.86
C ASP A 103 -34.18 25.71 -5.48
N LYS A 104 -34.78 24.73 -4.78
CA LYS A 104 -36.12 24.86 -4.19
C LYS A 104 -36.19 25.85 -3.03
N ASP A 105 -35.13 26.01 -2.23
CA ASP A 105 -35.11 26.97 -1.11
C ASP A 105 -34.88 28.41 -1.61
N THR A 106 -34.06 28.59 -2.64
CA THR A 106 -33.88 29.89 -3.33
C THR A 106 -35.12 30.26 -4.16
N VAL A 107 -35.73 29.31 -4.89
CA VAL A 107 -37.00 29.55 -5.61
C VAL A 107 -38.14 29.84 -4.63
N ALA A 108 -38.19 29.19 -3.47
CA ALA A 108 -39.19 29.49 -2.44
C ALA A 108 -38.99 30.89 -1.84
N ALA A 109 -37.74 31.32 -1.61
CA ALA A 109 -37.42 32.67 -1.16
C ALA A 109 -37.75 33.74 -2.22
N ASP A 110 -37.41 33.50 -3.49
CA ASP A 110 -37.70 34.40 -4.60
C ASP A 110 -39.22 34.52 -4.87
N MET A 111 -39.95 33.40 -4.81
CA MET A 111 -41.42 33.40 -4.93
C MET A 111 -42.12 34.10 -3.75
N ALA A 112 -41.55 34.04 -2.54
CA ALA A 112 -42.05 34.78 -1.39
C ALA A 112 -41.79 36.29 -1.51
N ALA A 113 -40.63 36.70 -2.03
CA ALA A 113 -40.27 38.10 -2.26
C ALA A 113 -41.13 38.75 -3.38
N ILE A 114 -41.46 38.00 -4.43
CA ILE A 114 -42.38 38.44 -5.50
C ILE A 114 -43.79 38.64 -4.93
N ARG A 115 -44.28 37.73 -4.07
CA ARG A 115 -45.60 37.87 -3.41
C ARG A 115 -45.68 39.06 -2.45
N GLN A 116 -44.56 39.48 -1.87
CA GLN A 116 -44.49 40.67 -0.99
C GLN A 116 -44.22 41.97 -1.76
N GLY A 117 -44.15 41.94 -3.10
CA GLY A 117 -44.04 43.14 -3.95
C GLY A 117 -42.68 43.83 -3.90
N GLN A 118 -41.62 43.14 -3.43
CA GLN A 118 -40.29 43.72 -3.25
C GLN A 118 -39.42 43.68 -4.52
N ILE A 119 -39.83 42.95 -5.56
CA ILE A 119 -39.13 42.87 -6.84
C ILE A 119 -40.09 43.34 -7.93
N LYS A 120 -39.82 44.52 -8.52
CA LYS A 120 -40.53 45.00 -9.72
C LYS A 120 -39.81 44.41 -10.94
N GLY A 121 -40.52 43.57 -11.67
CA GLY A 121 -40.11 43.16 -13.03
C GLY A 121 -40.14 44.33 -14.00
#